data_AF-N6VNH8-F1
#
_entry.id   AF-N6VNH8-F1
#
_cell.length_a   1.000
_cell.length_b   1.000
_cell.length_c   1.000
_cell.angle_alpha   90.00
_cell.angle_beta   90.00
_cell.angle_gamma   90.00
#
_symmetry.space_group_name_H-M   'P 1'
#
loop_
_entity.id
_entity.type
_entity.pdbx_description
1 polymer ?
#
loop_
_entity_poly.entity_id
_entity_poly.type
_entity_poly.pdbx_seq_one_letter_code
_entity_poly.pdbx_strand_id
1 'polypeptide(L)'
;MKQTLKLLSGIMLLTIAGCNIDKPPPGYLSMWEKPGADFTEVGKALLECGMPTPYGEDSENRELSINAIETIHGCMLQAGFHYKDKWGGGWCENFKEENLPICRPGAVIPQRSVERRLNSPFCKRSPVQPECQP
;
A
#
# COMPACT_ATOMS: atom_id res chain seq x y z
N MET A 1 56.15 25.39 32.69
CA MET A 1 54.86 25.69 32.02
C MET A 1 54.12 24.38 31.80
N LYS A 2 52.89 24.28 32.33
CA LYS A 2 52.07 23.05 32.38
C LYS A 2 51.54 22.70 30.98
N GLN A 3 51.99 21.60 30.40
CA GLN A 3 51.34 21.02 29.21
C GLN A 3 50.25 20.05 29.68
N THR A 4 49.02 20.55 29.71
CA THR A 4 47.82 19.74 29.96
C THR A 4 47.60 18.82 28.77
N LEU A 5 47.90 17.54 28.93
CA LEU A 5 47.53 16.48 28.00
C LEU A 5 46.01 16.33 28.04
N LYS A 6 45.31 17.04 27.14
CA LYS A 6 43.85 16.90 26.99
C LYS A 6 43.57 15.57 26.28
N LEU A 7 43.35 14.52 27.06
CA LEU A 7 42.62 13.32 26.64
C LEU A 7 41.18 13.74 26.27
N LEU A 8 40.98 14.16 25.02
CA LEU A 8 39.65 14.27 24.46
C LEU A 8 39.24 12.88 23.96
N SER A 9 38.55 12.20 24.87
CA SER A 9 37.70 11.03 24.69
C SER A 9 37.05 11.00 23.29
N GLY A 10 37.58 10.16 22.41
CA GLY A 10 36.96 9.82 21.12
C GLY A 10 36.01 8.63 21.31
N ILE A 11 34.83 8.88 21.87
CA ILE A 11 33.75 7.88 21.98
C ILE A 11 32.45 8.52 21.52
N MET A 12 31.99 8.13 20.33
CA MET A 12 30.60 7.79 19.95
C MET A 12 30.47 7.84 18.42
N LEU A 13 30.95 6.79 17.75
CA LEU A 13 30.38 6.37 16.47
C LEU A 13 29.29 5.35 16.77
N LEU A 14 28.07 5.84 16.97
CA LEU A 14 26.85 5.06 16.82
C LEU A 14 25.87 5.94 16.07
N THR A 15 26.04 5.98 14.75
CA THR A 15 24.96 6.36 13.84
C THR A 15 23.81 5.41 14.13
N ILE A 16 22.81 5.90 14.86
CA ILE A 16 21.53 5.23 14.97
C ILE A 16 20.93 5.32 13.57
N ALA A 17 21.22 4.33 12.73
CA ALA A 17 20.45 4.12 11.52
C ALA A 17 19.01 4.02 11.99
N GLY A 18 18.16 4.93 11.51
CA GLY A 18 16.77 5.04 11.93
C GLY A 18 16.10 3.68 11.93
N CYS A 19 15.82 3.17 13.13
CA CYS A 19 15.02 1.98 13.32
C CYS A 19 13.63 2.29 12.75
N ASN A 20 13.31 1.73 11.60
CA ASN A 20 11.99 1.80 10.97
C ASN A 20 11.00 0.91 11.76
N ILE A 21 10.81 1.18 13.05
CA ILE A 21 9.98 0.37 13.95
C ILE A 21 8.51 0.81 13.92
N ASP A 22 8.20 1.97 13.33
CA ASP A 22 6.82 2.47 13.20
C ASP A 22 6.13 2.10 11.88
N LYS A 23 6.70 1.17 11.09
CA LYS A 23 6.01 0.74 9.88
C LYS A 23 4.87 -0.20 10.28
N PRO A 24 3.61 0.13 9.94
CA PRO A 24 2.54 -0.84 10.02
C PRO A 24 2.99 -2.12 9.28
N PRO A 25 2.58 -3.30 9.76
CA PRO A 25 2.83 -4.57 9.05
C PRO A 25 2.49 -4.41 7.58
N PRO A 26 3.17 -5.11 6.67
CA PRO A 26 3.15 -4.83 5.23
C PRO A 26 1.74 -5.03 4.66
N GLY A 27 0.90 -4.02 4.81
CA GLY A 27 -0.42 -3.95 4.25
C GLY A 27 -0.33 -3.73 2.76
N TYR A 28 -1.49 -3.66 2.11
CA TYR A 28 -1.59 -3.42 0.67
C TYR A 28 -0.70 -2.23 0.22
N LEU A 29 -0.60 -1.15 1.00
CA LEU A 29 0.33 -0.03 0.77
C LEU A 29 1.77 -0.43 0.44
N SER A 30 2.31 -1.43 1.13
CA SER A 30 3.69 -1.84 0.96
C SER A 30 3.90 -2.74 -0.25
N MET A 31 2.83 -3.38 -0.76
CA MET A 31 2.89 -4.39 -1.81
C MET A 31 2.92 -3.80 -3.22
N TRP A 32 2.51 -2.53 -3.37
CA TRP A 32 2.40 -1.86 -4.67
C TRP A 32 3.48 -0.80 -4.84
N GLU A 33 3.91 -0.60 -6.08
CA GLU A 33 4.77 0.51 -6.48
C GLU A 33 4.48 1.00 -7.90
N LYS A 34 4.91 2.23 -8.18
CA LYS A 34 4.88 2.87 -9.49
C LYS A 34 5.98 3.92 -9.52
N PRO A 35 6.75 4.09 -10.61
CA PRO A 35 7.77 5.14 -10.67
C PRO A 35 7.19 6.52 -10.35
N GLY A 36 7.77 7.19 -9.36
CA GLY A 36 7.33 8.50 -8.91
C GLY A 36 6.12 8.52 -7.96
N ALA A 37 5.55 7.38 -7.59
CA ALA A 37 4.50 7.29 -6.58
C ALA A 37 5.09 7.06 -5.18
N ASP A 38 4.68 7.87 -4.21
CA ASP A 38 4.94 7.64 -2.80
C ASP A 38 3.83 6.79 -2.16
N PHE A 39 3.93 6.53 -0.85
CA PHE A 39 2.92 5.74 -0.14
C PHE A 39 1.54 6.41 -0.13
N THR A 40 1.47 7.75 -0.12
CA THR A 40 0.19 8.46 -0.16
C THR A 40 -0.49 8.25 -1.51
N GLU A 41 0.24 8.30 -2.62
CA GLU A 41 -0.33 8.01 -3.94
C GLU A 41 -0.75 6.54 -4.09
N VAL A 42 0.00 5.59 -3.53
CA VAL A 42 -0.43 4.17 -3.47
C VAL A 42 -1.72 4.04 -2.65
N GLY A 43 -1.79 4.71 -1.49
CA GLY A 43 -2.97 4.70 -0.63
C GLY A 43 -4.20 5.30 -1.32
N LYS A 44 -4.02 6.45 -2.00
CA LYS A 44 -5.07 7.05 -2.83
C LYS A 44 -5.53 6.07 -3.90
N ALA A 45 -4.61 5.47 -4.66
CA ALA A 45 -4.96 4.53 -5.71
C ALA A 45 -5.72 3.30 -5.20
N LEU A 46 -5.31 2.71 -4.07
CA LEU A 46 -6.00 1.58 -3.45
C LEU A 46 -7.45 1.93 -3.09
N LEU A 47 -7.66 3.07 -2.43
CA LEU A 47 -8.98 3.55 -2.06
C LEU A 47 -9.84 3.88 -3.30
N GLU A 48 -9.23 4.50 -4.31
CA GLU A 48 -9.89 4.82 -5.58
C GLU A 48 -10.25 3.58 -6.39
N CYS A 49 -9.49 2.48 -6.23
CA CYS A 49 -9.79 1.17 -6.80
C CYS A 49 -10.82 0.37 -5.98
N GLY A 50 -11.19 0.84 -4.80
CA GLY A 50 -12.26 0.28 -3.98
C GLY A 50 -11.81 -0.51 -2.76
N MET A 51 -10.53 -0.41 -2.37
CA MET A 51 -10.10 -0.92 -1.08
C MET A 51 -10.80 -0.12 0.04
N PRO A 52 -11.43 -0.79 1.04
CA PRO A 52 -12.04 -0.11 2.17
C PRO A 52 -11.08 0.75 2.99
N THR A 53 -9.87 0.24 3.21
CA THR A 53 -8.77 0.96 3.87
C THR A 53 -7.43 0.61 3.21
N PRO A 54 -6.43 1.51 3.19
CA PRO A 54 -5.15 1.21 2.55
C PRO A 54 -4.28 0.23 3.36
N TYR A 55 -4.66 -0.11 4.60
CA TYR A 55 -3.88 -0.94 5.54
C TYR A 55 -4.43 -2.36 5.61
N GLY A 56 -3.55 -3.37 5.52
CA GLY A 56 -3.97 -4.77 5.36
C GLY A 56 -4.67 -5.39 6.59
N GLU A 57 -4.48 -4.85 7.79
CA GLU A 57 -4.97 -5.48 9.02
C GLU A 57 -6.39 -5.10 9.42
N ASP A 58 -6.96 -4.07 8.78
CA ASP A 58 -8.28 -3.54 9.13
C ASP A 58 -9.39 -4.56 8.84
N SER A 59 -10.37 -4.64 9.75
CA SER A 59 -11.46 -5.62 9.67
C SER A 59 -12.26 -5.49 8.37
N GLU A 60 -12.43 -4.27 7.85
CA GLU A 60 -13.15 -4.04 6.60
C GLU A 60 -12.49 -4.72 5.40
N ASN A 61 -11.16 -4.83 5.38
CA ASN A 61 -10.45 -5.50 4.30
C ASN A 61 -10.62 -7.04 4.38
N ARG A 62 -10.86 -7.60 5.57
CA ARG A 62 -11.07 -9.04 5.77
C ARG A 62 -12.43 -9.52 5.25
N GLU A 63 -13.37 -8.60 5.04
CA GLU A 63 -14.70 -8.89 4.51
C GLU A 63 -14.71 -8.97 2.98
N LEU A 64 -13.61 -8.60 2.31
CA LEU A 64 -13.52 -8.65 0.86
C LEU A 64 -13.49 -10.11 0.36
N SER A 65 -14.33 -10.40 -0.64
CA SER A 65 -14.21 -11.65 -1.38
C SER A 65 -12.95 -11.66 -2.25
N ILE A 66 -12.44 -12.84 -2.59
CA ILE A 66 -11.29 -12.99 -3.50
C ILE A 66 -11.56 -12.26 -4.83
N ASN A 67 -12.78 -12.33 -5.37
CA ASN A 67 -13.14 -11.60 -6.58
C ASN A 67 -13.04 -10.07 -6.40
N ALA A 68 -13.42 -9.53 -5.24
CA ALA A 68 -13.29 -8.10 -4.95
C ALA A 68 -11.82 -7.68 -4.85
N ILE A 69 -11.01 -8.48 -4.18
CA ILE A 69 -9.54 -8.29 -4.07
C ILE A 69 -8.92 -8.25 -5.47
N GLU A 70 -9.21 -9.23 -6.33
CA GLU A 70 -8.69 -9.26 -7.70
C GLU A 70 -9.21 -8.13 -8.58
N THR A 71 -10.43 -7.66 -8.34
CA THR A 71 -10.95 -6.46 -9.01
C THR A 71 -10.14 -5.22 -8.65
N ILE A 72 -9.79 -5.06 -7.37
CA ILE A 72 -8.94 -3.97 -6.90
C ILE A 72 -7.53 -4.10 -7.48
N HIS A 73 -6.96 -5.30 -7.46
CA HIS A 73 -5.63 -5.57 -8.04
C HIS A 73 -5.59 -5.27 -9.54
N GLY A 74 -6.61 -5.70 -10.29
CA GLY A 74 -6.76 -5.36 -11.70
C GLY A 74 -6.81 -3.86 -11.94
N CYS A 75 -7.55 -3.11 -11.11
CA CYS A 75 -7.60 -1.65 -11.19
C CYS A 75 -6.23 -1.00 -10.91
N MET A 76 -5.49 -1.50 -9.91
CA MET A 76 -4.13 -1.02 -9.61
C MET A 76 -3.17 -1.26 -10.78
N LEU A 77 -3.20 -2.46 -11.37
CA LEU A 77 -2.41 -2.80 -12.55
C LEU A 77 -2.75 -1.89 -13.73
N GLN A 78 -4.04 -1.66 -13.99
CA GLN A 78 -4.49 -0.76 -15.05
C GLN A 78 -4.06 0.70 -14.82
N ALA A 79 -3.97 1.14 -13.56
CA ALA A 79 -3.45 2.45 -13.19
C ALA A 79 -1.90 2.55 -13.27
N GLY A 80 -1.23 1.48 -13.71
CA GLY A 80 0.22 1.42 -13.91
C GLY A 80 1.03 1.12 -12.65
N PHE A 81 0.37 0.66 -11.58
CA PHE A 81 1.07 0.11 -10.42
C PHE A 81 1.44 -1.34 -10.69
N HIS A 82 2.44 -1.83 -9.97
CA HIS A 82 2.86 -3.23 -10.01
C HIS A 82 3.14 -3.74 -8.61
N TYR A 83 2.99 -5.06 -8.46
CA TYR A 83 3.42 -5.75 -7.25
C TYR A 83 4.94 -5.69 -7.12
N LYS A 84 5.41 -5.41 -5.91
CA LYS A 84 6.82 -5.51 -5.55
C LYS A 84 7.30 -6.95 -5.56
N ASP A 85 6.43 -7.87 -5.13
CA ASP A 85 6.69 -9.29 -5.22
C ASP A 85 6.24 -9.84 -6.59
N LYS A 86 7.22 -10.11 -7.44
CA LYS A 86 7.00 -10.63 -8.80
C LYS A 86 6.69 -12.12 -8.83
N TRP A 87 6.83 -12.83 -7.71
CA TRP A 87 6.73 -14.30 -7.64
C TRP A 87 5.32 -14.78 -7.29
N GLY A 88 4.44 -13.88 -6.88
CA GLY A 88 3.11 -14.24 -6.37
C GLY A 88 2.12 -14.68 -7.44
N GLY A 89 2.14 -14.10 -8.66
CA GLY A 89 1.05 -14.24 -9.63
C GLY A 89 -0.30 -13.72 -9.10
N GLY A 90 -1.18 -13.21 -9.97
CA GLY A 90 -2.55 -12.87 -9.53
C GLY A 90 -3.38 -14.12 -9.20
N TRP A 91 -4.47 -14.01 -8.45
CA TRP A 91 -5.37 -15.17 -8.27
C TRP A 91 -5.94 -15.62 -9.62
N CYS A 92 -6.17 -14.69 -10.55
CA CYS A 92 -6.57 -15.03 -11.92
C CYS A 92 -5.57 -15.92 -12.67
N GLU A 93 -4.29 -15.89 -12.32
CA GLU A 93 -3.26 -16.72 -12.96
C GLU A 93 -3.08 -18.06 -12.24
N ASN A 94 -3.08 -18.03 -10.91
CA ASN A 94 -2.81 -19.21 -10.08
C ASN A 94 -4.02 -20.12 -9.85
N PHE A 95 -5.23 -19.57 -9.86
CA PHE A 95 -6.47 -20.26 -9.50
C PHE A 95 -7.52 -20.15 -10.60
N LYS A 96 -7.10 -20.34 -11.86
CA LYS A 96 -7.97 -20.27 -13.04
C LYS A 96 -9.23 -21.14 -12.93
N GLU A 97 -9.12 -22.27 -12.23
CA GLU A 97 -10.21 -23.22 -12.01
C GLU A 97 -11.36 -22.65 -11.18
N GLU A 98 -11.09 -21.66 -10.30
CA GLU A 98 -12.13 -20.99 -9.51
C GLU A 98 -13.04 -20.11 -10.36
N ASN A 99 -12.65 -19.81 -11.60
CA ASN A 99 -13.45 -19.10 -12.60
C ASN A 99 -14.12 -17.83 -12.05
N LEU A 100 -13.34 -17.07 -11.26
CA LEU A 100 -13.78 -15.82 -10.65
C LEU A 100 -14.30 -14.87 -11.75
N PRO A 101 -15.45 -14.21 -11.56
CA PRO A 101 -16.04 -13.31 -12.55
C PRO A 101 -15.08 -12.29 -13.15
N ILE A 102 -14.20 -11.69 -12.33
CA ILE A 102 -13.24 -10.68 -12.79
C ILE A 102 -12.10 -11.25 -13.65
N CYS A 103 -11.82 -12.54 -13.54
CA CYS A 103 -10.77 -13.21 -14.31
C CYS A 103 -11.25 -13.67 -15.69
N ARG A 104 -12.54 -13.50 -16.01
CA ARG A 104 -13.12 -13.94 -17.27
C ARG A 104 -12.78 -12.97 -18.40
N PRO A 105 -12.61 -13.46 -19.65
CA PRO A 105 -12.49 -12.60 -20.81
C PRO A 105 -13.65 -11.60 -20.90
N GLY A 106 -13.34 -10.34 -21.14
CA GLY A 106 -14.33 -9.26 -21.24
C GLY A 106 -14.85 -8.72 -19.89
N ALA A 107 -14.32 -9.19 -18.75
CA ALA A 107 -14.61 -8.58 -17.47
C ALA A 107 -14.17 -7.11 -17.45
N VAL A 108 -15.04 -6.23 -16.95
CA VAL A 108 -14.78 -4.80 -16.88
C VAL A 108 -14.07 -4.48 -15.56
N ILE A 109 -12.80 -4.10 -15.65
CA ILE A 109 -12.04 -3.61 -14.51
C ILE A 109 -12.43 -2.15 -14.25
N PRO A 110 -12.81 -1.78 -13.02
CA PRO A 110 -13.16 -0.41 -12.71
C PRO A 110 -11.94 0.51 -12.83
N GLN A 111 -12.18 1.75 -13.26
CA GLN A 111 -11.16 2.80 -13.16
C GLN A 111 -11.08 3.34 -11.73
N ARG A 112 -9.96 3.99 -11.43
CA ARG A 112 -9.81 4.83 -10.24
C ARG A 112 -10.93 5.87 -10.18
N SER A 113 -11.47 6.10 -8.98
CA SER A 113 -12.49 7.09 -8.73
C SER A 113 -12.20 7.85 -7.44
N VAL A 114 -11.92 9.16 -7.57
CA VAL A 114 -11.75 10.07 -6.42
C VAL A 114 -12.98 10.03 -5.51
N GLU A 115 -14.17 10.00 -6.09
CA GLU A 115 -15.43 9.88 -5.34
C GLU A 115 -15.47 8.61 -4.50
N ARG A 116 -15.02 7.47 -5.07
CA ARG A 116 -14.94 6.20 -4.34
C ARG A 116 -13.98 6.30 -3.15
N ARG A 117 -12.81 6.91 -3.34
CA ARG A 117 -11.83 7.14 -2.26
C ARG A 117 -12.39 7.99 -1.14
N LEU A 118 -12.94 9.16 -1.46
CA LEU A 118 -13.46 10.09 -0.46
C LEU A 118 -14.65 9.50 0.31
N ASN A 119 -15.39 8.58 -0.29
CA ASN A 119 -16.49 7.86 0.34
C ASN A 119 -16.11 6.53 1.03
N SER A 120 -14.84 6.13 0.99
CA SER A 120 -14.35 4.92 1.65
C SER A 120 -14.58 4.95 3.16
N PRO A 121 -14.72 3.78 3.83
CA PRO A 121 -14.74 3.70 5.29
C PRO A 121 -13.56 4.42 5.94
N PHE A 122 -12.36 4.30 5.37
CA PHE A 122 -11.17 5.00 5.84
C PHE A 122 -11.34 6.53 5.86
N CYS A 123 -11.71 7.13 4.72
CA CYS A 123 -11.81 8.59 4.64
C CYS A 123 -13.02 9.18 5.36
N LYS A 124 -14.10 8.42 5.51
CA LYS A 124 -15.23 8.84 6.35
C LYS A 124 -14.85 8.91 7.83
N ARG A 125 -14.02 7.98 8.31
CA ARG A 125 -13.55 7.97 9.71
C ARG A 125 -12.42 8.97 9.97
N SER A 126 -11.53 9.12 9.00
CA SER A 126 -10.28 9.88 9.16
C SER A 126 -10.06 10.88 8.00
N PRO A 127 -10.94 11.88 7.83
CA PRO A 127 -10.90 12.79 6.68
C PRO A 127 -9.66 13.69 6.62
N VAL A 128 -8.93 13.84 7.73
CA VAL A 128 -7.71 14.65 7.84
C VAL A 128 -6.48 13.98 7.24
N GLN A 129 -6.55 12.69 6.91
CA GLN A 129 -5.41 11.96 6.39
C GLN A 129 -5.02 12.45 4.98
N PRO A 130 -3.73 12.41 4.60
CA PRO A 130 -3.27 12.86 3.28
C PRO A 130 -3.97 12.15 2.11
N GLU A 131 -4.28 10.85 2.27
CA GLU A 131 -5.00 10.05 1.29
C GLU A 131 -6.45 10.49 1.12
N CYS A 132 -6.99 11.30 2.04
CA CYS A 132 -8.39 11.75 2.03
C CYS A 132 -8.55 13.21 1.61
N GLN A 133 -7.44 13.89 1.29
CA GLN A 133 -7.49 15.22 0.70
C GLN A 133 -7.88 15.14 -0.79
N PRO A 134 -8.67 16.09 -1.33
CA PRO A 134 -9.08 16.13 -2.73
C PRO A 134 -7.94 15.85 -3.71
#